data_AF-A0A7V9JWS2-F1
#
_entry.id   AF-A0A7V9JWS2-F1
#
_cell.length_a   1.000
_cell.length_b   1.000
_cell.length_c   1.000
_cell.angle_alpha   90.00
_cell.angle_beta   90.00
_cell.angle_gamma   90.00
#
_symmetry.space_group_name_H-M   'P 1'
#
loop_
_entity.id
_entity.type
_entity.pdbx_description
1 polymer ?
#
loop_
_entity_poly.entity_id
_entity_poly.type
_entity_poly.pdbx_seq_one_letter_code
_entity_poly.pdbx_strand_id
1 'polypeptide(L)'
;MPHNKFILEITVFVCGALVMIYEITGTRLLSPYIGASTYVWTSLIGVILAALSLGYWLGGKIADKKPNIKILASVIFLAGGLVSLTILLKDIILSFIAESSAILEIKSLIAALLLFAPASVLLGFVTPYAVKLKMSSLADT
;
A
#
# COMPACT_ATOMS: atom_id res chain seq x y z
N MET A 1 11.77 -30.20 -3.74
CA MET A 1 12.04 -29.55 -2.44
C MET A 1 10.71 -29.13 -1.81
N PRO A 2 10.18 -29.88 -0.82
CA PRO A 2 8.81 -29.71 -0.30
C PRO A 2 8.67 -28.66 0.84
N HIS A 3 9.65 -27.78 1.07
CA HIS A 3 9.72 -26.96 2.29
C HIS A 3 8.91 -25.64 2.25
N ASN A 4 8.31 -25.25 1.11
CA ASN A 4 7.79 -23.89 0.92
C ASN A 4 6.28 -23.76 0.73
N LYS A 5 5.48 -24.75 1.14
CA LYS A 5 4.01 -24.69 0.96
C LYS A 5 3.35 -23.45 1.57
N PHE A 6 3.99 -22.82 2.56
CA PHE A 6 3.45 -21.67 3.31
C PHE A 6 4.05 -20.30 2.95
N ILE A 7 5.00 -20.22 2.00
CA ILE A 7 5.68 -18.93 1.73
C ILE A 7 4.71 -17.87 1.22
N LEU A 8 3.79 -18.24 0.34
CA LEU A 8 2.84 -17.28 -0.22
C LEU A 8 1.89 -16.78 0.87
N GLU A 9 1.40 -17.65 1.74
CA GLU A 9 0.55 -17.27 2.89
C GLU A 9 1.28 -16.34 3.84
N ILE A 10 2.52 -16.66 4.22
CA ILE A 10 3.32 -15.82 5.10
C ILE A 10 3.58 -14.46 4.44
N THR A 11 3.87 -14.45 3.13
CA THR A 11 4.10 -13.19 2.38
C THR A 11 2.86 -12.31 2.39
N VAL A 12 1.68 -12.87 2.08
CA VAL A 12 0.41 -12.12 2.10
C VAL A 12 0.09 -11.63 3.50
N PHE A 13 0.30 -12.46 4.52
CA PHE A 13 0.09 -12.10 5.92
C PHE A 13 0.99 -10.92 6.34
N VAL A 14 2.29 -11.00 6.04
CA VAL A 14 3.25 -9.93 6.35
C VAL A 14 2.91 -8.66 5.58
N CYS A 15 2.57 -8.74 4.29
CA CYS A 15 2.14 -7.57 3.52
C CYS A 15 0.86 -6.93 4.09
N GLY A 16 -0.12 -7.73 4.53
CA GLY A 16 -1.31 -7.23 5.21
C GLY A 16 -0.98 -6.53 6.54
N ALA A 17 -0.10 -7.11 7.35
CA ALA A 17 0.38 -6.49 8.58
C ALA A 17 1.12 -5.16 8.30
N LEU A 18 1.94 -5.12 7.24
CA LEU A 18 2.64 -3.90 6.82
C LEU A 18 1.66 -2.79 6.40
N VAL A 19 0.58 -3.11 5.68
CA VAL A 19 -0.47 -2.13 5.34
C VAL A 19 -1.08 -1.52 6.61
N MET A 20 -1.41 -2.34 7.59
CA MET A 20 -1.98 -1.86 8.86
C MET A 20 -0.99 -1.00 9.65
N ILE A 21 0.27 -1.40 9.72
CA ILE A 21 1.33 -0.59 10.35
C ILE A 21 1.50 0.74 9.62
N TYR A 22 1.47 0.71 8.28
CA TYR A 22 1.62 1.89 7.45
C TYR A 22 0.47 2.88 7.64
N GLU A 23 -0.75 2.38 7.74
CA GLU A 23 -1.94 3.16 8.05
C GLU A 23 -1.85 3.84 9.43
N ILE A 24 -1.57 3.08 10.49
CA ILE A 24 -1.48 3.61 11.86
C ILE A 24 -0.33 4.62 11.97
N THR A 25 0.83 4.31 11.38
CA THR A 25 1.98 5.21 11.39
C THR A 25 1.72 6.47 10.57
N GLY A 26 0.96 6.35 9.47
CA GLY A 26 0.59 7.47 8.61
C GLY A 26 -0.17 8.55 9.34
N THR A 27 -1.12 8.18 10.20
CA THR A 27 -1.85 9.15 11.03
C THR A 27 -0.92 9.95 11.95
N ARG A 28 0.08 9.29 12.52
CA ARG A 28 1.08 9.91 13.40
C ARG A 28 2.03 10.81 12.62
N LEU A 29 2.36 10.46 11.38
CA LEU A 29 3.18 11.29 10.48
C LEU A 29 2.45 12.58 10.07
N LEU A 30 1.13 12.52 9.87
CA LEU A 30 0.33 13.68 9.48
C LEU A 30 0.01 14.62 10.66
N SER A 31 -0.15 14.07 11.87
CA SER A 31 -0.54 14.82 13.06
C SER A 31 0.26 16.11 13.34
N PRO A 32 1.59 16.17 13.23
CA PRO A 32 2.33 17.41 13.52
C PRO A 32 2.13 18.53 12.50
N TYR A 33 1.71 18.23 11.26
CA TYR A 33 1.58 19.23 10.18
C TYR A 33 0.16 19.75 10.03
N ILE A 34 -0.82 18.86 10.11
CA ILE A 34 -2.23 19.16 9.85
C ILE A 34 -3.15 18.83 11.03
N GLY A 35 -2.60 18.30 12.13
CA GLY A 35 -3.37 17.95 13.34
C GLY A 35 -3.93 16.53 13.34
N ALA A 36 -4.45 16.11 14.49
CA ALA A 36 -5.09 14.82 14.71
C ALA A 36 -6.62 14.96 14.80
N SER A 37 -7.27 15.24 13.67
CA SER A 37 -8.72 15.33 13.59
C SER A 37 -9.34 14.06 13.01
N THR A 38 -10.62 13.81 13.30
CA THR A 38 -11.39 12.69 12.71
C THR A 38 -11.38 12.74 11.19
N TYR A 39 -11.40 13.94 10.60
CA TYR A 39 -11.29 14.16 9.15
C TYR A 39 -9.98 13.65 8.56
N VAL A 40 -8.86 13.81 9.27
CA VAL A 40 -7.54 13.34 8.82
C VAL A 40 -7.52 11.82 8.81
N TRP A 41 -8.06 11.21 9.87
CA TRP A 41 -8.08 9.76 10.01
C TRP A 41 -8.99 9.10 8.97
N THR A 42 -10.21 9.62 8.76
CA THR A 42 -11.14 9.09 7.76
C THR A 42 -10.63 9.30 6.33
N SER A 43 -9.99 10.43 6.04
CA SER A 43 -9.37 10.67 4.73
C SER A 43 -8.26 9.66 4.46
N LEU A 44 -7.40 9.39 5.44
CA LEU A 44 -6.29 8.46 5.30
C LEU A 44 -6.78 7.02 5.09
N ILE A 45 -7.72 6.56 5.91
CA ILE A 45 -8.35 5.23 5.75
C ILE A 45 -9.00 5.12 4.37
N GLY A 46 -9.80 6.13 3.99
CA GLY A 46 -10.51 6.14 2.70
C GLY A 46 -9.56 6.05 1.50
N VAL A 47 -8.46 6.80 1.54
CA VAL A 47 -7.43 6.76 0.49
C VAL A 47 -6.72 5.41 0.47
N ILE A 48 -6.34 4.86 1.61
CA ILE A 48 -5.67 3.56 1.68
C ILE A 48 -6.59 2.46 1.14
N LEU A 49 -7.87 2.43 1.52
CA LEU A 49 -8.84 1.47 1.01
C LEU A 49 -9.06 1.62 -0.50
N ALA A 50 -9.17 2.85 -1.00
CA ALA A 50 -9.29 3.10 -2.44
C ALA A 50 -8.05 2.64 -3.21
N ALA A 51 -6.86 2.92 -2.67
CA ALA A 51 -5.57 2.47 -3.21
C ALA A 51 -5.45 0.95 -3.22
N LEU A 52 -5.84 0.28 -2.12
CA LEU A 52 -5.86 -1.17 -2.03
C LEU A 52 -6.82 -1.78 -3.04
N SER A 53 -8.03 -1.21 -3.21
CA SER A 53 -9.01 -1.64 -4.21
C SER A 53 -8.44 -1.58 -5.62
N LEU A 54 -7.77 -0.47 -5.96
CA LEU A 54 -7.06 -0.32 -7.23
C LEU A 54 -5.93 -1.36 -7.38
N GLY A 55 -5.16 -1.56 -6.31
CA GLY A 55 -4.12 -2.60 -6.22
C GLY A 55 -4.68 -4.00 -6.46
N TYR A 56 -5.82 -4.34 -5.86
CA TYR A 56 -6.48 -5.63 -6.03
C TYR A 56 -6.91 -5.87 -7.47
N TRP A 57 -7.49 -4.84 -8.11
CA TRP A 57 -7.89 -4.92 -9.50
C TRP A 57 -6.70 -5.11 -10.45
N LEU A 58 -5.62 -4.32 -10.27
CA LEU A 58 -4.40 -4.46 -11.07
C LEU A 58 -3.71 -5.80 -10.82
N GLY A 59 -3.63 -6.23 -9.56
CA GLY A 59 -3.07 -7.51 -9.13
C GLY A 59 -3.76 -8.68 -9.78
N GLY A 60 -5.10 -8.74 -9.69
CA GLY A 60 -5.90 -9.78 -10.33
C GLY A 60 -5.71 -9.80 -11.85
N LYS A 61 -5.84 -8.65 -12.50
CA LYS A 61 -5.74 -8.53 -13.97
C LYS A 61 -4.37 -8.95 -14.51
N ILE A 62 -3.28 -8.62 -13.81
CA ILE A 62 -1.92 -9.00 -14.22
C ILE A 62 -1.64 -10.47 -13.88
N ALA A 63 -2.13 -10.94 -12.74
CA ALA A 63 -2.02 -12.35 -12.35
C ALA A 63 -2.69 -13.30 -13.34
N ASP A 64 -3.85 -12.90 -13.89
CA ASP A 64 -4.57 -13.68 -14.90
C ASP A 64 -3.79 -13.85 -16.21
N LYS A 65 -2.95 -12.87 -16.57
CA LYS A 65 -2.16 -12.92 -17.81
C LYS A 65 -0.89 -13.74 -17.67
N LYS A 66 -0.11 -13.51 -16.60
CA LYS A 66 1.21 -14.12 -16.39
C LYS A 66 1.50 -14.26 -14.89
N PRO A 67 1.10 -15.38 -14.25
CA PRO A 67 1.49 -15.66 -12.88
C PRO A 67 2.99 -16.00 -12.82
N ASN A 68 3.80 -15.12 -12.23
CA ASN A 68 5.24 -15.29 -12.09
C ASN A 68 5.75 -14.74 -10.74
N ILE A 69 6.47 -15.57 -9.99
CA ILE A 69 7.03 -15.20 -8.68
C ILE A 69 7.97 -13.97 -8.74
N LYS A 70 8.66 -13.75 -9.87
CA LYS A 70 9.54 -12.58 -10.06
C LYS A 70 8.78 -11.27 -10.07
N ILE A 71 7.54 -11.26 -10.60
CA ILE A 71 6.69 -10.07 -10.60
C ILE A 71 6.25 -9.76 -9.17
N LEU A 72 5.83 -10.78 -8.40
CA LEU A 72 5.47 -10.61 -6.99
C LEU A 72 6.63 -10.02 -6.19
N ALA A 73 7.85 -10.59 -6.33
CA ALA A 73 9.03 -10.10 -5.65
C ALA A 73 9.39 -8.65 -6.03
N SER A 74 9.30 -8.31 -7.32
CA SER A 74 9.54 -6.95 -7.81
C SER A 74 8.53 -5.94 -7.24
N VAL A 75 7.25 -6.31 -7.18
CA VAL A 75 6.19 -5.46 -6.61
C VAL A 75 6.44 -5.20 -5.12
N ILE A 76 6.80 -6.23 -4.35
CA ILE A 76 7.14 -6.07 -2.93
C ILE A 76 8.36 -5.17 -2.75
N PHE A 77 9.40 -5.35 -3.58
CA PHE A 77 10.59 -4.52 -3.56
C PHE A 77 10.27 -3.05 -3.86
N LEU A 78 9.47 -2.80 -4.89
CA LEU A 78 9.00 -1.45 -5.24
C LEU A 78 8.11 -0.86 -4.14
N ALA A 79 7.23 -1.65 -3.51
CA ALA A 79 6.41 -1.21 -2.38
C ALA A 79 7.28 -0.75 -1.21
N GLY A 80 8.30 -1.53 -0.83
CA GLY A 80 9.27 -1.13 0.20
C GLY A 80 10.05 0.13 -0.17
N GLY A 81 10.45 0.27 -1.44
CA GLY A 81 11.07 1.48 -1.98
C GLY A 81 10.17 2.71 -1.85
N LEU A 82 8.88 2.59 -2.20
CA LEU A 82 7.91 3.67 -2.07
C LEU A 82 7.64 4.03 -0.60
N VAL A 83 7.53 3.07 0.31
CA VAL A 83 7.39 3.35 1.75
C VAL A 83 8.61 4.12 2.28
N SER A 84 9.83 3.73 1.86
CA SER A 84 11.05 4.47 2.21
C SER A 84 11.04 5.88 1.63
N LEU A 85 10.61 6.02 0.37
CA LEU A 85 10.48 7.30 -0.29
C LEU A 85 9.47 8.22 0.41
N THR A 86 8.37 7.68 0.92
CA THR A 86 7.39 8.43 1.72
C THR A 86 8.05 9.05 2.94
N ILE A 87 8.91 8.33 3.66
CA ILE A 87 9.59 8.85 4.85
C ILE A 87 10.57 9.97 4.49
N LEU A 88 11.22 9.91 3.33
CA LEU A 88 12.15 10.92 2.85
C LEU A 88 11.44 12.18 2.35
N LEU A 89 10.31 12.03 1.65
CA LEU A 89 9.58 13.14 1.05
C LEU A 89 8.54 13.76 1.98
N LYS A 90 8.19 13.11 3.10
CA LYS A 90 7.12 13.60 4.00
C LYS A 90 7.32 15.05 4.40
N ASP A 91 8.55 15.45 4.74
CA ASP A 91 8.81 16.76 5.33
C ASP A 91 8.59 17.87 4.29
N ILE A 92 9.04 17.62 3.05
CA ILE A 92 8.88 18.52 1.90
C ILE A 92 7.41 18.61 1.48
N ILE A 93 6.73 17.47 1.34
CA ILE A 93 5.34 17.42 0.86
C ILE A 93 4.40 18.02 1.91
N LEU A 94 4.56 17.66 3.19
CA LEU A 94 3.67 18.11 4.26
C LEU A 94 3.87 19.58 4.60
N SER A 95 5.10 20.12 4.56
CA SER A 95 5.33 21.56 4.73
C SER A 95 4.65 22.37 3.62
N PHE A 96 4.81 21.96 2.36
CA PHE A 96 4.15 22.62 1.22
C PHE A 96 2.62 22.59 1.33
N ILE A 97 2.06 21.45 1.76
CA ILE A 97 0.61 21.32 1.98
C ILE A 97 0.16 22.15 3.18
N ALA A 98 0.96 22.23 4.24
CA ALA A 98 0.64 23.01 5.43
C ALA A 98 0.53 24.51 5.12
N GLU A 99 1.43 25.04 4.29
CA GLU A 99 1.44 26.44 3.84
C GLU A 99 0.30 26.80 2.87
N SER A 100 -0.32 25.82 2.23
CA SER A 100 -1.47 26.04 1.35
C SER A 100 -2.65 26.68 2.09
N SER A 101 -3.42 27.54 1.42
CA SER A 101 -4.64 28.15 1.95
C SER A 101 -5.87 27.24 1.94
N ALA A 102 -5.72 25.97 1.53
CA ALA A 102 -6.81 24.99 1.48
C ALA A 102 -7.38 24.64 2.87
N ILE A 103 -8.64 24.19 2.90
CA ILE A 103 -9.27 23.65 4.12
C ILE A 103 -8.61 22.32 4.55
N LEU A 104 -8.73 22.00 5.84
CA LEU A 104 -8.09 20.84 6.45
C LEU A 104 -8.42 19.52 5.75
N GLU A 105 -9.68 19.33 5.35
CA GLU A 105 -10.18 18.12 4.70
C GLU A 105 -9.47 17.85 3.37
N ILE A 106 -9.28 18.90 2.57
CA ILE A 106 -8.58 18.81 1.28
C ILE A 106 -7.09 18.57 1.51
N LYS A 107 -6.49 19.25 2.50
CA LYS A 107 -5.08 19.02 2.88
C LYS A 107 -4.84 17.58 3.28
N SER A 108 -5.68 17.01 4.14
CA SER A 108 -5.54 15.62 4.59
C SER A 108 -5.72 14.63 3.45
N LEU A 109 -6.67 14.87 2.56
CA LEU A 109 -6.92 14.00 1.41
C LEU A 109 -5.74 14.02 0.44
N ILE A 110 -5.23 15.21 0.08
CA ILE A 110 -4.08 15.34 -0.83
C ILE A 110 -2.82 14.74 -0.21
N ALA A 111 -2.55 14.99 1.08
CA ALA A 111 -1.41 14.42 1.78
C ALA A 111 -1.49 12.88 1.81
N ALA A 112 -2.64 12.33 2.17
CA ALA A 112 -2.86 10.89 2.17
C ALA A 112 -2.67 10.29 0.76
N LEU A 113 -3.20 10.96 -0.26
CA LEU A 113 -3.15 10.49 -1.65
C LEU A 113 -1.74 10.51 -2.23
N LEU A 114 -0.96 11.56 -1.97
CA LEU A 114 0.41 11.65 -2.47
C LEU A 114 1.38 10.73 -1.74
N LEU A 115 1.27 10.64 -0.41
CA LEU A 115 2.25 9.94 0.42
C LEU A 115 1.93 8.45 0.60
N PHE A 116 0.65 8.08 0.73
CA PHE A 116 0.26 6.73 1.13
C PHE A 116 -0.31 5.90 -0.01
N ALA A 117 -1.03 6.52 -0.95
CA ALA A 117 -1.67 5.76 -2.04
C ALA A 117 -0.67 4.95 -2.89
N PRO A 118 0.49 5.47 -3.33
CA PRO A 118 1.38 4.72 -4.22
C PRO A 118 1.87 3.40 -3.62
N ALA A 119 2.33 3.43 -2.37
CA ALA A 119 2.76 2.24 -1.65
C ALA A 119 1.59 1.29 -1.37
N SER A 120 0.43 1.81 -0.97
CA SER A 120 -0.77 1.00 -0.68
C SER A 120 -1.32 0.29 -1.92
N VAL A 121 -1.24 0.90 -3.11
CA VAL A 121 -1.61 0.22 -4.37
C VAL A 121 -0.73 -1.00 -4.59
N LEU A 122 0.59 -0.87 -4.44
CA LEU A 122 1.51 -1.98 -4.64
C LEU A 122 1.38 -3.07 -3.56
N LEU A 123 1.11 -2.69 -2.31
CA LEU A 123 0.83 -3.66 -1.25
C LEU A 123 -0.50 -4.40 -1.50
N GLY A 124 -1.53 -3.70 -1.97
CA GLY A 124 -2.81 -4.32 -2.35
C GLY A 124 -2.66 -5.32 -3.49
N PHE A 125 -1.77 -5.05 -4.46
CA PHE A 125 -1.49 -5.96 -5.57
C PHE A 125 -1.10 -7.39 -5.12
N VAL A 126 -0.40 -7.53 -3.99
CA VAL A 126 0.21 -8.77 -3.52
C VAL A 126 -0.82 -9.89 -3.30
N THR A 127 -1.96 -9.59 -2.67
CA THR A 127 -2.95 -10.59 -2.24
C THR A 127 -3.54 -11.40 -3.40
N PRO A 128 -4.22 -10.80 -4.40
CA PRO A 128 -4.80 -11.56 -5.51
C PRO A 128 -3.72 -12.22 -6.37
N TYR A 129 -2.53 -11.60 -6.48
CA TYR A 129 -1.43 -12.16 -7.26
C TYR A 129 -0.86 -13.45 -6.64
N ALA A 130 -0.65 -13.45 -5.33
CA ALA A 130 -0.19 -14.62 -4.59
C ALA A 130 -1.21 -15.78 -4.63
N VAL A 131 -2.51 -15.46 -4.52
CA VAL A 131 -3.58 -16.46 -4.64
C VAL A 131 -3.56 -17.12 -6.01
N LYS A 132 -3.48 -16.33 -7.10
CA LYS A 132 -3.44 -16.87 -8.47
C LYS A 132 -2.18 -17.71 -8.73
N LEU A 133 -1.02 -17.27 -8.23
CA LEU A 133 0.23 -18.04 -8.30
C LEU A 133 0.07 -19.42 -7.66
N LYS A 134 -0.54 -19.49 -6.47
CA LYS A 134 -0.80 -20.74 -5.77
C LYS A 134 -1.75 -21.65 -6.55
N MET A 135 -2.83 -21.09 -7.11
CA MET A 135 -3.78 -21.85 -7.93
C MET A 135 -3.13 -22.42 -9.19
N SER A 136 -2.28 -21.65 -9.89
CA SER A 136 -1.55 -22.13 -11.07
C SER A 136 -0.62 -23.29 -10.71
N SER A 137 0.13 -23.16 -9.60
CA SER A 137 1.04 -24.22 -9.15
C SER A 137 0.34 -25.52 -8.76
N LEU A 138 -0.93 -25.47 -8.35
CA LEU A 138 -1.74 -26.65 -8.03
C LEU A 138 -2.36 -27.30 -9.28
N ALA A 139 -2.55 -26.53 -10.36
CA ALA A 139 -3.04 -27.07 -11.62
C ALA A 139 -1.94 -27.82 -12.40
N ASP A 140 -0.68 -27.47 -12.15
CA ASP A 140 0.51 -28.10 -12.77
C ASP A 140 0.96 -29.40 -12.07
N THR A 141 0.31 -29.82 -10.97
CA THR A 141 0.58 -31.06 -10.21
C THR A 141 -0.55 -32.06 -10.33
#